data_AF-A0A660S9J2-F1
#
_entry.id   AF-A0A660S9J2-F1
#
_cell.length_a   1.000
_cell.length_b   1.000
_cell.length_c   1.000
_cell.angle_alpha   90.00
_cell.angle_beta   90.00
_cell.angle_gamma   90.00
#
_symmetry.space_group_name_H-M   'P 1'
#
loop_
_entity.id
_entity.type
_entity.pdbx_description
1 polymer ?
#
loop_
_entity_poly.entity_id
_entity_poly.type
_entity_poly.pdbx_seq_one_letter_code
_entity_poly.pdbx_strand_id
1 'polypeptide(L)'
;MFKQGNRKGRNTDRGRIYLKYGKPDQIIRKGISQKYKSAEIWKYYNKGGMTFIFSDVNSTGDYILVYSSISTERTDPNWRNYIDPMWVQME
;
A
#
# COMPACT_ATOMS: atom_id res chain seq x y z
N MET A 1 -23.13 -13.50 13.77
CA MET A 1 -22.47 -12.67 12.73
C MET A 1 -21.10 -12.28 13.25
N PHE A 2 -20.03 -12.88 12.74
CA PHE A 2 -18.68 -12.70 13.30
C PHE A 2 -18.10 -11.35 12.90
N LYS A 3 -17.92 -10.48 13.90
CA LYS A 3 -17.26 -9.18 13.81
C LYS A 3 -15.76 -9.39 13.65
N GLN A 4 -15.30 -9.82 12.47
CA GLN A 4 -13.87 -9.89 12.18
C GLN A 4 -13.39 -8.55 11.64
N GLY A 5 -12.65 -7.82 12.47
CA GLY A 5 -12.03 -6.56 12.07
C GLY A 5 -11.28 -5.87 13.20
N ASN A 6 -10.91 -6.59 14.26
CA ASN A 6 -10.13 -6.06 15.38
C ASN A 6 -8.61 -6.18 15.14
N ARG A 7 -8.15 -6.10 13.88
CA ARG A 7 -6.74 -5.78 13.63
C ARG A 7 -6.57 -4.29 13.88
N LYS A 8 -6.33 -3.94 15.16
CA LYS A 8 -5.86 -2.61 15.60
C LYS A 8 -4.90 -2.07 14.54
N GLY A 9 -5.13 -0.86 14.01
CA GLY A 9 -4.40 -0.30 12.87
C GLY A 9 -2.86 -0.38 12.96
N ARG A 10 -2.30 -0.57 14.15
CA ARG A 10 -0.88 -0.86 14.43
C ARG A 10 -0.36 -2.18 13.84
N ASN A 11 -1.21 -3.18 13.60
CA ASN A 11 -0.83 -4.47 13.01
C ASN A 11 -1.05 -4.51 11.49
N THR A 12 -1.41 -3.38 10.87
CA THR A 12 -1.52 -3.30 9.40
C THR A 12 -0.19 -2.83 8.82
N ASP A 13 0.11 -3.23 7.58
CA ASP A 13 1.34 -2.80 6.91
C ASP A 13 1.41 -1.27 6.80
N ARG A 14 0.28 -0.60 6.59
CA ARG A 14 0.19 0.88 6.61
C ARG A 14 0.62 1.46 7.95
N GLY A 15 0.16 0.89 9.06
CA GLY A 15 0.57 1.31 10.39
C GLY A 15 2.07 1.12 10.62
N ARG A 16 2.64 -0.01 10.17
CA ARG A 16 4.08 -0.29 10.26
C ARG A 16 4.91 0.72 9.46
N ILE A 17 4.52 1.01 8.21
CA ILE A 17 5.20 1.98 7.36
C ILE A 17 5.08 3.40 7.95
N TYR A 18 3.91 3.77 8.45
CA TYR A 18 3.70 5.08 9.08
C TYR A 18 4.59 5.26 10.33
N LEU A 19 4.70 4.24 11.18
CA LEU A 19 5.55 4.32 12.37
C LEU A 19 7.04 4.39 12.03
N LYS A 20 7.48 3.71 10.96
CA LYS A 20 8.89 3.65 10.55
C LYS A 20 9.32 4.88 9.76
N TYR A 21 8.49 5.34 8.82
CA TYR A 21 8.83 6.42 7.88
C TYR A 21 8.12 7.75 8.19
N GLY A 22 7.13 7.74 9.08
CA GLY A 22 6.32 8.90 9.43
C GLY A 22 5.14 9.11 8.48
N LYS A 23 4.62 10.34 8.47
CA LYS A 23 3.54 10.73 7.58
C LYS A 23 4.04 10.82 6.13
N PRO A 24 3.34 10.24 5.14
CA PRO A 24 3.67 10.44 3.73
C PRO A 24 3.39 11.88 3.30
N ASP A 25 4.16 12.35 2.32
CA ASP A 25 3.94 13.66 1.69
C ASP A 25 2.66 13.66 0.86
N GLN A 26 2.37 12.54 0.18
CA GLN A 26 1.16 12.38 -0.62
C GLN A 26 0.53 11.01 -0.43
N ILE A 27 -0.80 10.98 -0.35
CA ILE A 27 -1.61 9.75 -0.35
C ILE A 27 -2.53 9.80 -1.56
N ILE A 28 -2.38 8.85 -2.48
CA ILE A 28 -3.24 8.69 -3.65
C ILE A 28 -4.06 7.42 -3.47
N ARG A 29 -5.39 7.56 -3.45
CA ARG A 29 -6.32 6.43 -3.36
C ARG A 29 -6.81 6.05 -4.74
N LYS A 30 -6.68 4.79 -5.08
CA LYS A 30 -7.19 4.18 -6.31
C LYS A 30 -8.36 3.27 -5.94
N GLY A 31 -9.51 3.52 -6.57
CA GLY A 31 -10.67 2.66 -6.45
C GLY A 31 -10.44 1.30 -7.12
N ILE A 32 -11.40 0.40 -6.94
CA ILE A 32 -11.45 -0.85 -7.69
C ILE A 32 -11.60 -0.51 -9.17
N SER A 33 -10.81 -1.15 -10.03
CA SER A 33 -10.94 -1.07 -11.49
C SER A 33 -11.31 -2.43 -12.08
N GLN A 34 -11.53 -2.50 -13.38
CA GLN A 34 -11.88 -3.75 -14.07
C GLN A 34 -10.81 -4.84 -13.93
N LYS A 35 -9.55 -4.44 -13.72
CA LYS A 35 -8.39 -5.35 -13.65
C LYS A 35 -7.70 -5.36 -12.27
N TYR A 36 -7.76 -4.27 -11.52
CA TYR A 36 -6.98 -4.11 -10.29
C TYR A 36 -7.87 -3.85 -9.07
N LYS A 37 -7.39 -4.30 -7.91
CA LYS A 37 -8.07 -4.05 -6.63
C LYS A 37 -7.84 -2.60 -6.19
N SER A 38 -8.66 -2.14 -5.24
CA SER A 38 -8.42 -0.83 -4.64
C SER A 38 -7.04 -0.78 -3.99
N ALA A 39 -6.37 0.35 -4.16
CA ALA A 39 -5.03 0.55 -3.64
C ALA A 39 -4.84 1.95 -3.04
N GLU A 40 -3.86 2.07 -2.16
CA GLU A 40 -3.43 3.32 -1.57
C GLU A 40 -1.93 3.46 -1.80
N ILE A 41 -1.53 4.54 -2.48
CA ILE A 41 -0.15 4.84 -2.84
C ILE A 41 0.32 5.95 -1.92
N TRP A 42 1.37 5.69 -1.17
CA TRP A 42 2.01 6.64 -0.28
C TRP A 42 3.35 7.05 -0.89
N LYS A 43 3.52 8.35 -1.11
CA LYS A 43 4.75 8.93 -1.65
C LYS A 43 5.44 9.80 -0.62
N TYR A 44 6.76 9.68 -0.55
CA TYR A 44 7.65 10.45 0.31
C TYR A 44 8.70 11.16 -0.56
N TYR A 45 8.30 12.26 -1.18
CA TYR A 45 9.17 13.07 -2.03
C TYR A 45 10.32 13.70 -1.23
N ASN A 46 10.04 14.17 -0.01
CA ASN A 46 11.00 14.88 0.83
C ASN A 46 12.03 13.97 1.51
N LYS A 47 11.86 12.64 1.41
CA LYS A 47 12.72 11.64 2.06
C LYS A 47 13.44 10.74 1.06
N GLY A 48 13.83 11.27 -0.10
CA GLY A 48 14.59 10.53 -1.11
C GLY A 48 13.73 9.70 -2.06
N GLY A 49 12.48 10.11 -2.30
CA GLY A 49 11.63 9.51 -3.33
C GLY A 49 11.13 8.11 -2.99
N MET A 50 10.62 7.90 -1.77
CA MET A 50 10.09 6.60 -1.36
C MET A 50 8.65 6.42 -1.82
N THR A 51 8.31 5.25 -2.34
CA THR A 51 6.96 4.89 -2.77
C THR A 51 6.55 3.58 -2.13
N PHE A 52 5.38 3.56 -1.51
CA PHE A 52 4.76 2.38 -0.95
C PHE A 52 3.35 2.25 -1.52
N ILE A 53 2.98 1.06 -1.97
CA ILE A 53 1.64 0.79 -2.49
C ILE A 53 1.03 -0.34 -1.68
N PHE A 54 -0.14 -0.04 -1.13
CA PHE A 54 -0.94 -0.97 -0.37
C PHE A 54 -2.16 -1.36 -1.19
N SER A 55 -2.54 -2.64 -1.22
CA SER A 55 -3.70 -3.11 -1.97
C SER A 55 -4.59 -3.98 -1.11
N ASP A 56 -5.90 -3.83 -1.25
CA ASP A 56 -6.88 -4.72 -0.63
C ASP A 56 -7.11 -5.95 -1.52
N VAL A 57 -6.13 -6.85 -1.50
CA VAL A 57 -6.07 -8.05 -2.34
C VAL A 57 -7.31 -8.93 -2.13
N ASN A 58 -7.76 -9.05 -0.88
CA ASN A 58 -8.88 -9.90 -0.50
C ASN A 58 -10.24 -9.20 -0.57
N SER A 59 -10.29 -7.89 -0.88
CA SER A 59 -11.54 -7.10 -0.88
C SER A 59 -12.24 -7.12 0.49
N THR A 60 -11.45 -7.10 1.56
CA THR A 60 -11.89 -7.17 2.97
C THR A 60 -11.68 -5.87 3.73
N GLY A 61 -11.08 -4.86 3.08
CA GLY A 61 -10.59 -3.64 3.70
C GLY A 61 -9.20 -3.77 4.34
N ASP A 62 -8.55 -4.93 4.26
CA ASP A 62 -7.18 -5.15 4.75
C ASP A 62 -6.16 -4.83 3.65
N TYR A 63 -5.65 -3.60 3.68
CA TYR A 63 -4.65 -3.11 2.75
C TYR A 63 -3.25 -3.59 3.17
N ILE A 64 -2.73 -4.57 2.43
CA ILE A 64 -1.38 -5.11 2.63
C ILE A 64 -0.36 -4.41 1.73
N LEU A 65 0.90 -4.36 2.16
CA LEU A 65 1.98 -3.82 1.35
C LEU A 65 2.28 -4.80 0.20
N VAL A 66 2.00 -4.35 -1.02
CA VAL A 66 2.28 -5.13 -2.24
C VAL A 66 3.56 -4.64 -2.92
N TYR A 67 3.86 -3.35 -2.85
CA TYR A 67 5.06 -2.77 -3.47
C TYR A 67 5.72 -1.74 -2.58
N SER A 68 7.05 -1.80 -2.47
CA SER A 68 7.90 -0.77 -1.89
C SER A 68 9.10 -0.50 -2.81
N SER A 69 9.46 0.78 -2.95
CA SER A 69 10.71 1.18 -3.61
C SER A 69 11.95 1.00 -2.72
N ILE A 70 11.78 0.65 -1.44
CA ILE A 70 12.88 0.49 -0.48
C ILE A 70 13.34 -0.96 -0.47
N SER A 71 14.63 -1.19 -0.72
CA SER A 71 15.22 -2.54 -0.79
C SER A 71 15.10 -3.34 0.50
N THR A 72 15.06 -2.67 1.66
CA THR A 72 14.89 -3.32 2.97
C THR A 72 13.44 -3.70 3.29
N GLU A 73 12.48 -3.27 2.46
CA GLU A 73 11.06 -3.49 2.68
C GLU A 73 10.54 -4.60 1.76
N ARG A 74 9.53 -5.33 2.24
CA ARG A 74 8.96 -6.43 1.46
C ARG A 74 8.20 -5.88 0.26
N THR A 75 8.54 -6.37 -0.92
CA THR A 75 7.74 -6.24 -2.14
C THR A 75 7.26 -7.63 -2.54
N ASP A 76 5.97 -7.76 -2.81
CA ASP A 76 5.40 -9.02 -3.27
C ASP A 76 5.86 -9.25 -4.71
N PRO A 77 6.51 -10.37 -5.08
CA PRO A 77 6.94 -10.61 -6.46
C PRO A 77 5.78 -10.59 -7.47
N ASN A 78 4.56 -10.85 -7.01
CA ASN A 78 3.33 -10.85 -7.82
C ASN A 78 2.55 -9.53 -7.73
N TRP A 79 3.16 -8.45 -7.25
CA TRP A 79 2.47 -7.16 -7.05
C TRP A 79 1.72 -6.66 -8.30
N ARG A 80 2.22 -6.94 -9.50
CA ARG A 80 1.61 -6.58 -10.79
C ARG A 80 0.24 -7.21 -11.03
N ASN A 81 -0.13 -8.24 -10.28
CA ASN A 81 -1.45 -8.87 -10.33
C ASN A 81 -2.49 -8.08 -9.51
N TYR A 82 -2.04 -7.26 -8.56
CA TYR A 82 -2.92 -6.56 -7.63
C TYR A 82 -3.09 -5.08 -7.99
N ILE A 83 -2.03 -4.46 -8.52
CA ILE A 83 -1.97 -3.04 -8.81
C ILE A 83 -1.46 -2.77 -10.21
N ASP A 84 -1.82 -1.59 -10.74
CA ASP A 84 -1.35 -1.15 -12.05
C ASP A 84 0.16 -0.79 -12.01
N PRO A 85 1.01 -1.38 -12.87
CA PRO A 85 2.42 -0.99 -12.98
C PRO A 85 2.63 0.50 -13.25
N MET A 86 1.69 1.18 -13.89
CA MET A 86 1.77 2.62 -14.12
C MET A 86 1.82 3.42 -12.82
N TRP A 87 1.21 2.92 -11.74
CA TRP A 87 1.19 3.62 -10.44
C TRP A 87 2.56 3.69 -9.77
N VAL A 88 3.47 2.78 -10.12
CA VAL A 88 4.86 2.76 -9.63
C VAL A 88 5.72 3.81 -10.34
N GLN A 89 5.44 4.08 -11.62
CA GLN A 89 6.20 4.98 -12.48
C GLN A 89 5.66 6.41 -12.51
N MET A 90 4.60 6.70 -11.75
CA MET A 90 4.12 8.08 -11.58
C MET A 90 5.15 8.84 -10.75
N GLU A 91 6.02 9.63 -11.38
CA GLU A 91 6.85 10.63 -10.71
C GLU A 91 6.03 11.89 -10.43
#